data_AF-Q73NJ9-F1
#
_entry.id   AF-Q73NJ9-F1
#
_cell.length_a   1.000
_cell.length_b   1.000
_cell.length_c   1.000
_cell.angle_alpha   90.00
_cell.angle_beta   90.00
_cell.angle_gamma   90.00
#
_symmetry.space_group_name_H-M   'P 1'
#
loop_
_entity.id
_entity.type
_entity.pdbx_description
1 polymer ?
#
loop_
_entity_poly.entity_id
_entity_poly.type
_entity_poly.pdbx_seq_one_letter_code
_entity_poly.pdbx_strand_id
1 'polypeptide(L)'
;MSKLFPDHIIFYIKENVKGKSTAELTELVNQVFATNYTEAQIRTCKHNRHIKSGLTGHFPKGHTPYNKGRKGYYSPGCEKGWFKKGNIPKNHRPVGSERIDTNGYVYIKIKEPNVWCLKHVRIYEKKHGSVPKGMIVTFKDGNKQNCSIENLLLMSRAEAAVMTHFKLRGNTPELMETGVLVSKIILQKSKLKKKQKK
;
A
#
# COMPACT_ATOMS: atom_id res chain seq x y z
N MET A 1 -21.34 -1.99 -47.22
CA MET A 1 -20.05 -2.41 -46.63
C MET A 1 -19.63 -3.71 -47.28
N SER A 2 -18.43 -3.79 -47.87
CA SER A 2 -17.94 -5.02 -48.49
C SER A 2 -17.70 -6.10 -47.43
N LYS A 3 -18.13 -7.34 -47.71
CA LYS A 3 -17.79 -8.50 -46.86
C LYS A 3 -16.28 -8.75 -47.03
N LEU A 4 -15.48 -8.46 -46.01
CA LEU A 4 -14.03 -8.76 -45.99
C LEU A 4 -13.75 -10.27 -46.18
N PHE A 5 -14.70 -11.11 -45.78
CA PHE A 5 -14.64 -12.56 -45.91
C PHE A 5 -15.77 -13.06 -46.83
N PRO A 6 -15.44 -13.63 -48.01
CA PRO A 6 -16.38 -14.38 -48.84
C PRO A 6 -16.99 -15.57 -48.11
N ASP A 7 -18.20 -15.98 -48.52
CA ASP A 7 -18.97 -17.02 -47.83
C ASP A 7 -18.27 -18.40 -47.88
N HIS A 8 -17.54 -18.72 -48.95
CA HIS A 8 -16.76 -19.96 -49.07
C HIS A 8 -15.57 -20.02 -48.09
N ILE A 9 -14.92 -18.88 -47.80
CA ILE A 9 -13.84 -18.80 -46.80
C ILE A 9 -14.44 -18.97 -45.39
N ILE A 10 -15.61 -18.37 -45.12
CA ILE A 10 -16.30 -18.54 -43.85
C ILE A 10 -16.69 -20.01 -43.63
N PHE A 11 -17.16 -20.69 -44.69
CA PHE A 11 -17.47 -22.12 -44.64
C PHE A 11 -16.22 -22.94 -44.31
N TYR A 12 -15.11 -22.71 -45.01
CA TYR A 12 -13.85 -23.39 -44.74
C TYR A 12 -13.33 -23.17 -43.31
N ILE A 13 -13.45 -21.93 -42.80
CA ILE A 13 -13.10 -21.60 -41.41
C ILE A 13 -13.94 -22.42 -40.43
N LYS A 14 -15.26 -22.54 -40.65
CA LYS A 14 -16.14 -23.32 -39.76
C LYS A 14 -15.77 -24.81 -39.72
N GLU A 15 -15.46 -25.40 -40.87
CA GLU A 15 -15.07 -26.81 -40.97
C GLU A 15 -13.70 -27.08 -40.31
N ASN A 16 -12.77 -26.12 -40.37
CA ASN A 16 -11.38 -26.33 -39.97
C ASN A 16 -10.98 -25.77 -38.59
N VAL A 17 -11.89 -25.09 -37.88
CA VAL A 17 -11.57 -24.36 -36.64
C VAL A 17 -11.29 -25.25 -35.43
N LYS A 18 -11.84 -26.46 -35.39
CA LYS A 18 -11.80 -27.34 -34.21
C LYS A 18 -10.36 -27.77 -33.90
N GLY A 19 -9.93 -27.53 -32.66
CA GLY A 19 -8.60 -27.90 -32.17
C GLY A 19 -7.44 -27.00 -32.62
N LYS A 20 -7.68 -26.00 -33.49
CA LYS A 20 -6.62 -25.15 -34.04
C LYS A 20 -6.54 -23.79 -33.36
N SER A 21 -5.31 -23.33 -33.14
CA SER A 21 -5.03 -21.96 -32.75
C SER A 21 -5.44 -20.99 -33.86
N THR A 22 -5.58 -19.72 -33.53
CA THR A 22 -5.92 -18.72 -34.55
C THR A 22 -4.77 -18.54 -35.55
N ALA A 23 -3.52 -18.64 -35.10
CA ALA A 23 -2.35 -18.59 -35.96
C ALA A 23 -2.34 -19.74 -36.99
N GLU A 24 -2.51 -20.98 -36.54
CA GLU A 24 -2.57 -22.16 -37.42
C GLU A 24 -3.73 -22.06 -38.42
N LEU A 25 -4.90 -21.58 -37.99
CA LEU A 25 -6.06 -21.41 -38.87
C LEU A 25 -5.81 -20.31 -39.92
N THR A 26 -5.16 -19.22 -39.55
CA THR A 26 -4.78 -18.16 -40.48
C THR A 26 -3.84 -18.67 -41.57
N GLU A 27 -2.83 -19.45 -41.18
CA GLU A 27 -1.90 -20.06 -42.14
C GLU A 27 -2.63 -20.97 -43.14
N LEU A 28 -3.53 -21.84 -42.65
CA LEU A 28 -4.32 -22.73 -43.51
C LEU A 28 -5.24 -21.99 -44.48
N VAL A 29 -5.92 -20.93 -44.03
CA VAL A 29 -6.81 -20.13 -44.89
C VAL A 29 -6.00 -19.41 -45.98
N ASN A 30 -4.86 -18.84 -45.61
CA ASN A 30 -3.99 -18.13 -46.54
C ASN A 30 -3.39 -19.07 -47.59
N GLN A 31 -2.98 -20.28 -47.18
CA GLN A 31 -2.45 -21.31 -48.08
C GLN A 31 -3.51 -21.82 -49.07
N VAL A 32 -4.73 -22.14 -48.61
CA VAL A 32 -5.77 -22.74 -49.46
C VAL A 32 -6.37 -21.75 -50.46
N PHE A 33 -6.57 -20.50 -50.06
CA PHE A 33 -7.23 -19.50 -50.90
C PHE A 33 -6.27 -18.48 -51.52
N ALA A 34 -4.96 -18.68 -51.38
CA ALA A 34 -3.92 -17.72 -51.79
C ALA A 34 -4.23 -16.29 -51.31
N THR A 35 -4.62 -16.18 -50.03
CA THR A 35 -5.00 -14.91 -49.39
C THR A 35 -3.94 -14.45 -48.39
N ASN A 36 -4.01 -13.18 -47.97
CA ASN A 36 -3.09 -12.57 -47.02
C ASN A 36 -3.83 -12.03 -45.78
N TYR A 37 -4.73 -12.83 -45.21
CA TYR A 37 -5.42 -12.43 -43.99
C TYR A 37 -4.47 -12.43 -42.79
N THR A 38 -4.60 -11.44 -41.92
CA THR A 38 -3.87 -11.39 -40.67
C THR A 38 -4.54 -12.23 -39.58
N GLU A 39 -3.78 -12.64 -38.57
CA GLU A 39 -4.32 -13.36 -37.41
C GLU A 39 -5.45 -12.57 -36.73
N ALA A 40 -5.32 -11.24 -36.66
CA ALA A 40 -6.34 -10.36 -36.11
C ALA A 40 -7.64 -10.38 -36.92
N GLN A 41 -7.58 -10.41 -38.25
CA GLN A 41 -8.76 -10.48 -39.11
C GLN A 41 -9.51 -11.80 -38.93
N ILE A 42 -8.79 -12.93 -38.86
CA ILE A 42 -9.37 -14.25 -38.61
C ILE A 42 -9.95 -14.35 -37.19
N ARG A 43 -9.26 -13.77 -36.19
CA ARG A 43 -9.74 -13.68 -34.81
C ARG A 43 -11.08 -12.94 -34.73
N THR A 44 -11.17 -11.77 -35.35
CA THR A 44 -12.39 -10.95 -35.40
C THR A 44 -13.51 -11.67 -36.17
N CYS A 45 -13.19 -12.34 -37.28
CA CYS A 45 -14.15 -13.15 -38.03
C CYS A 45 -14.77 -14.25 -37.17
N LYS A 46 -13.95 -15.00 -36.42
CA LYS A 46 -14.40 -16.02 -35.48
C LYS A 46 -15.28 -15.45 -34.37
N HIS A 47 -14.84 -14.33 -33.77
CA HIS A 47 -15.55 -13.67 -32.69
C HIS A 47 -16.96 -13.20 -33.12
N ASN A 48 -17.04 -12.44 -34.22
CA ASN A 48 -18.30 -11.88 -34.73
C ASN A 48 -19.29 -12.96 -35.23
N ARG A 49 -18.82 -14.19 -35.45
CA ARG A 49 -19.63 -15.33 -35.94
C ARG A 49 -19.80 -16.43 -34.91
N HIS A 50 -19.36 -16.19 -33.67
CA HIS A 50 -19.42 -17.17 -32.58
C HIS A 50 -18.76 -18.52 -32.91
N ILE A 51 -17.73 -18.52 -33.75
CA ILE A 51 -16.99 -19.71 -34.16
C ILE A 51 -15.93 -20.03 -33.10
N LYS A 52 -16.08 -21.15 -32.40
CA LYS A 52 -15.18 -21.58 -31.31
C LYS A 52 -14.25 -22.70 -31.78
N SER A 53 -12.95 -22.59 -31.50
CA SER A 53 -11.98 -23.66 -31.79
C SER A 53 -11.97 -24.78 -30.76
N GLY A 54 -12.62 -24.59 -29.60
CA GLY A 54 -12.62 -25.58 -28.51
C GLY A 54 -11.31 -25.59 -27.69
N LEU A 55 -10.32 -24.76 -28.05
CA LEU A 55 -9.14 -24.52 -27.21
C LEU A 55 -9.53 -23.62 -26.04
N THR A 56 -9.27 -24.06 -24.82
CA THR A 56 -9.67 -23.36 -23.60
C THR A 56 -8.52 -22.58 -22.94
N GLY A 57 -7.28 -22.81 -23.37
CA GLY A 57 -6.08 -22.12 -22.89
C GLY A 57 -5.73 -22.37 -21.40
N HIS A 58 -6.50 -23.22 -20.72
CA HIS A 58 -6.29 -23.55 -19.31
C HIS A 58 -5.56 -24.89 -19.16
N PHE A 59 -4.75 -25.00 -18.12
CA PHE A 59 -4.13 -26.28 -17.74
C PHE A 59 -5.21 -27.28 -17.30
N PRO A 60 -5.15 -28.55 -17.74
CA PRO A 60 -6.13 -29.56 -17.35
C PRO A 60 -6.05 -29.87 -15.85
N LYS A 61 -7.17 -30.35 -15.28
CA LYS A 61 -7.21 -30.79 -13.87
C LYS A 61 -6.18 -31.91 -13.66
N GLY A 62 -5.27 -31.72 -12.69
CA GLY A 62 -4.15 -32.64 -12.44
C GLY A 62 -2.83 -32.26 -13.12
N HIS A 63 -2.81 -31.19 -13.92
CA HIS A 63 -1.58 -30.66 -14.50
C HIS A 63 -0.56 -30.30 -13.41
N THR A 64 0.64 -30.88 -13.51
CA THR A 64 1.76 -30.57 -12.62
C THR A 64 2.64 -29.52 -13.29
N PRO A 65 2.74 -28.29 -12.72
CA PRO A 65 3.61 -27.26 -13.25
C PRO A 65 5.08 -27.72 -13.26
N TYR A 66 5.85 -27.28 -14.27
CA TYR A 66 7.28 -27.61 -14.41
C TYR A 66 8.14 -27.27 -13.18
N ASN A 67 7.72 -26.29 -12.39
CA ASN A 67 8.39 -25.85 -11.18
C ASN A 67 7.88 -26.54 -9.89
N LYS A 68 6.91 -27.46 -9.96
CA LYS A 68 6.44 -28.18 -8.77
C LYS A 68 7.60 -28.96 -8.15
N GLY A 69 7.84 -28.74 -6.86
CA GLY A 69 8.96 -29.35 -6.12
C GLY A 69 10.31 -28.63 -6.28
N ARG A 70 10.43 -27.65 -7.18
CA ARG A 70 11.63 -26.80 -7.27
C ARG A 70 11.50 -25.63 -6.31
N LYS A 71 12.36 -25.56 -5.29
CA LYS A 71 12.50 -24.37 -4.43
C LYS A 71 13.55 -23.43 -5.03
N GLY A 72 13.21 -22.16 -5.20
CA GLY A 72 14.19 -21.11 -5.50
C GLY A 72 14.83 -21.19 -6.88
N TYR A 73 14.04 -21.30 -7.95
CA TYR A 73 14.60 -21.00 -9.28
C TYR A 73 14.91 -19.51 -9.36
N TYR A 74 16.19 -19.18 -9.44
CA TYR A 74 16.69 -17.84 -9.75
C TYR A 74 17.39 -17.92 -11.09
N SER A 75 17.17 -16.91 -11.95
CA SER A 75 17.88 -16.84 -13.23
C SER A 75 19.39 -16.72 -12.97
N PRO A 76 20.25 -17.39 -13.76
CA PRO A 76 21.69 -17.19 -13.68
C PRO A 76 22.04 -15.69 -13.79
N GLY A 77 22.91 -15.19 -12.92
CA GLY A 77 23.32 -13.79 -12.85
C GLY A 77 22.64 -12.98 -11.74
N CYS A 78 21.50 -13.44 -11.20
CA CYS A 78 20.80 -12.76 -10.11
C CYS A 78 21.61 -12.77 -8.80
N GLU A 79 22.50 -13.75 -8.62
CA GLU A 79 23.34 -13.93 -7.44
C GLU A 79 24.28 -12.74 -7.17
N LYS A 80 24.65 -11.98 -8.21
CA LYS A 80 25.50 -10.79 -8.08
C LYS A 80 24.82 -9.67 -7.29
N GLY A 81 23.49 -9.61 -7.32
CA GLY A 81 22.69 -8.62 -6.60
C GLY A 81 22.23 -9.06 -5.22
N TRP A 82 22.56 -10.28 -4.77
CA TRP A 82 22.10 -10.77 -3.48
C TRP A 82 22.82 -10.09 -2.33
N PHE A 83 22.05 -9.70 -1.31
CA PHE A 83 22.63 -9.22 -0.06
C PHE A 83 23.39 -10.35 0.62
N LYS A 84 24.69 -10.13 0.83
CA LYS A 84 25.53 -11.06 1.59
C LYS A 84 25.06 -11.09 3.05
N LYS A 85 25.22 -12.24 3.73
CA LYS A 85 24.96 -12.36 5.16
C LYS A 85 25.81 -11.32 5.91
N GLY A 86 25.17 -10.53 6.79
CA GLY A 86 25.83 -9.45 7.51
C GLY A 86 25.90 -8.12 6.75
N ASN A 87 25.29 -8.01 5.57
CA ASN A 87 25.24 -6.74 4.86
C ASN A 87 24.41 -5.71 5.65
N ILE A 88 25.05 -4.60 6.02
CA ILE A 88 24.42 -3.47 6.70
C ILE A 88 24.07 -2.41 5.65
N PRO A 89 22.80 -1.96 5.55
CA PRO A 89 22.42 -0.91 4.61
C PRO A 89 23.23 0.37 4.86
N LYS A 90 23.58 1.10 3.78
CA LYS A 90 24.32 2.37 3.87
C LYS A 90 23.65 3.40 4.80
N ASN A 91 22.33 3.38 4.90
CA ASN A 91 21.54 4.29 5.73
C ASN A 91 21.33 3.77 7.16
N HIS A 92 22.01 2.70 7.57
CA HIS A 92 21.96 2.20 8.93
C HIS A 92 22.44 3.28 9.91
N ARG A 93 21.75 3.35 11.05
CA ARG A 93 22.09 4.23 12.16
C ARG A 93 22.19 3.39 13.42
N PRO A 94 23.20 3.58 14.29
CA PRO A 94 23.29 2.84 15.54
C PRO A 94 22.14 3.18 16.50
N VAL A 95 21.85 2.29 17.44
CA VAL A 95 20.94 2.56 18.58
C VAL A 95 21.41 3.83 19.31
N GLY A 96 20.47 4.69 19.72
CA GLY A 96 20.72 6.01 20.29
C GLY A 96 20.75 7.14 19.27
N SER A 97 20.85 6.85 17.97
CA SER A 97 20.80 7.88 16.93
C SER A 97 19.48 8.63 16.93
N GLU A 98 19.55 9.93 16.62
CA GLU A 98 18.39 10.79 16.44
C GLU A 98 18.10 11.05 14.96
N ARG A 99 16.82 11.21 14.61
CA ARG A 99 16.40 11.70 13.30
C ARG A 99 15.19 12.61 13.43
N ILE A 100 15.08 13.58 12.54
CA ILE A 100 13.90 14.45 12.43
C ILE A 100 13.01 13.89 11.31
N ASP A 101 11.72 13.78 11.60
CA ASP A 101 10.70 13.37 10.63
C ASP A 101 10.26 14.54 9.73
N THR A 102 9.60 14.27 8.61
CA THR A 102 9.01 15.30 7.73
C THR A 102 8.09 16.26 8.48
N ASN A 103 7.43 15.76 9.55
CA ASN A 103 6.56 16.57 10.40
C ASN A 103 7.29 17.39 11.49
N GLY A 104 8.62 17.31 11.57
CA GLY A 104 9.46 18.02 12.53
C GLY A 104 9.65 17.35 13.90
N TYR A 105 9.13 16.13 14.09
CA TYR A 105 9.33 15.39 15.35
C TYR A 105 10.69 14.69 15.40
N VAL A 106 11.31 14.69 16.58
CA VAL A 106 12.56 13.95 16.83
C VAL A 106 12.26 12.51 17.23
N TYR A 107 12.89 11.57 16.54
CA TYR A 107 12.88 10.14 16.84
C TYR A 107 14.23 9.68 17.37
N ILE A 108 14.24 8.75 18.32
CA ILE A 108 15.44 8.05 18.80
C ILE A 108 15.34 6.57 18.44
N LYS A 109 16.42 5.98 17.92
CA LYS A 109 16.51 4.53 17.70
C LYS A 109 16.72 3.81 19.04
N ILE A 110 15.80 2.95 19.46
CA ILE A 110 15.90 2.20 20.73
C ILE A 110 16.54 0.83 20.52
N LYS A 111 16.27 0.16 19.39
CA LYS A 111 16.66 -1.23 19.17
C LYS A 111 16.93 -1.53 17.69
N GLU A 112 17.83 -2.47 17.43
CA GLU A 112 18.04 -3.05 16.10
C GLU A 112 16.89 -3.98 15.69
N PRO A 113 16.61 -4.15 14.38
CA PRO A 113 17.27 -3.48 13.25
C PRO A 113 16.77 -2.06 12.97
N ASN A 114 15.50 -1.75 13.28
CA ASN A 114 14.89 -0.46 12.91
C ASN A 114 13.75 -0.02 13.84
N VAL A 115 13.93 -0.14 15.16
CA VAL A 115 12.92 0.27 16.14
C VAL A 115 13.19 1.70 16.60
N TRP A 116 12.36 2.63 16.13
CA TRP A 116 12.42 4.05 16.48
C TRP A 116 11.23 4.45 17.34
N CYS A 117 11.45 5.33 18.31
CA CYS A 117 10.40 5.94 19.11
C CYS A 117 10.45 7.47 19.02
N LEU A 118 9.36 8.12 19.41
CA LEU A 118 9.33 9.57 19.59
C LEU A 118 10.14 9.96 20.84
N LYS A 119 11.09 10.89 20.68
CA LYS A 119 11.99 11.35 21.74
C LYS A 119 11.22 11.93 22.93
N HIS A 120 10.23 12.78 22.66
CA HIS A 120 9.43 13.41 23.70
C HIS A 120 8.62 12.39 24.53
N VAL A 121 8.01 11.38 23.90
CA VAL A 121 7.31 10.30 24.61
C VAL A 121 8.28 9.54 25.50
N ARG A 122 9.47 9.19 24.98
CA ARG A 122 10.47 8.46 25.75
C ARG A 122 11.00 9.24 26.96
N ILE A 123 11.19 10.55 26.82
CA ILE A 123 11.61 11.43 27.92
C ILE A 123 10.51 11.54 28.98
N TYR A 124 9.27 11.69 28.56
CA TYR A 124 8.12 11.67 29.45
C TYR A 124 8.04 10.34 30.22
N GLU A 125 8.15 9.21 29.52
CA GLU A 125 8.08 7.88 30.13
C GLU A 125 9.17 7.62 31.18
N LYS A 126 10.37 8.15 30.96
CA LYS A 126 11.48 8.03 31.93
C LYS A 126 11.19 8.73 33.26
N LYS A 127 10.45 9.85 33.26
CA LYS A 127 10.17 10.64 34.47
C LYS A 127 8.82 10.29 35.12
N HIS A 128 7.80 10.00 34.31
CA HIS A 128 6.42 9.85 34.79
C HIS A 128 5.84 8.45 34.61
N GLY A 129 6.59 7.53 34.00
CA GLY A 129 6.12 6.18 33.69
C GLY A 129 5.35 6.09 32.37
N SER A 130 4.80 4.91 32.09
CA SER A 130 4.12 4.62 30.81
C SER A 130 2.97 5.59 30.53
N VAL A 131 2.90 6.10 29.29
CA VAL A 131 1.79 6.94 28.84
C VAL A 131 0.48 6.12 28.87
N PRO A 132 -0.55 6.55 29.64
CA PRO A 132 -1.81 5.81 29.72
C PRO A 132 -2.53 5.73 28.38
N LYS A 133 -3.30 4.65 28.18
CA LYS A 133 -4.08 4.43 26.95
C LYS A 133 -5.07 5.59 26.74
N GLY A 134 -5.02 6.20 25.54
CA GLY A 134 -5.88 7.33 25.18
C GLY A 134 -5.33 8.71 25.56
N MET A 135 -4.15 8.76 26.19
CA MET A 135 -3.38 9.99 26.40
C MET A 135 -2.32 10.18 25.30
N ILE A 136 -1.88 11.42 25.12
CA ILE A 136 -0.81 11.83 24.22
C ILE A 136 0.12 12.80 24.96
N VAL A 137 1.39 12.78 24.60
CA VAL A 137 2.38 13.77 25.07
C VAL A 137 2.49 14.86 24.00
N THR A 138 2.32 16.11 24.40
CA THR A 138 2.40 17.29 23.53
C THR A 138 3.44 18.27 24.06
N PHE A 139 3.84 19.21 23.22
CA PHE A 139 4.75 20.32 23.55
C PHE A 139 3.95 21.54 23.99
N LYS A 140 4.42 22.22 25.05
CA LYS A 140 3.80 23.45 25.59
C LYS A 140 4.09 24.67 24.73
N ASP A 141 5.30 24.76 24.19
CA ASP A 141 5.78 25.86 23.33
C ASP A 141 5.47 25.66 21.82
N GLY A 142 4.90 24.51 21.44
CA GLY A 142 4.68 24.14 20.04
C GLY A 142 5.95 23.74 19.25
N ASN A 143 7.14 23.83 19.85
CA ASN A 143 8.40 23.40 19.24
C ASN A 143 8.62 21.90 19.44
N LYS A 144 8.42 21.15 18.36
CA LYS A 144 8.52 19.67 18.33
C LYS A 144 9.93 19.12 18.56
N GLN A 145 10.95 19.99 18.56
CA GLN A 145 12.34 19.62 18.83
C GLN A 145 12.73 19.88 20.28
N ASN A 146 12.01 20.77 20.99
CA ASN A 146 12.24 21.05 22.40
C ASN A 146 11.65 19.94 23.28
N CYS A 147 12.40 18.85 23.44
CA CYS A 147 11.98 17.69 24.22
C CYS A 147 12.34 17.80 25.72
N SER A 148 12.50 19.02 26.26
CA SER A 148 12.71 19.20 27.71
C SER A 148 11.45 18.78 28.47
N ILE A 149 11.62 18.12 29.61
CA ILE A 149 10.48 17.53 30.34
C ILE A 149 9.47 18.57 30.83
N GLU A 150 9.93 19.80 31.10
CA GLU A 150 9.10 20.93 31.52
C GLU A 150 8.21 21.45 30.39
N ASN A 151 8.68 21.32 29.15
CA ASN A 151 7.94 21.66 27.94
C ASN A 151 6.97 20.54 27.50
N LEU A 152 6.98 19.38 28.16
CA LEU A 152 6.08 18.29 27.84
C LEU A 152 4.84 18.33 28.71
N LEU A 153 3.70 18.05 28.09
CA LEU A 153 2.41 17.98 28.74
C LEU A 153 1.68 16.71 28.32
N LEU A 154 1.15 15.98 29.30
CA LEU A 154 0.23 14.87 29.05
C LEU A 154 -1.19 15.40 28.89
N MET A 155 -1.87 15.02 27.81
CA MET A 155 -3.26 15.36 27.58
C MET A 155 -4.03 14.20 26.95
N SER A 156 -5.35 14.16 27.13
CA SER A 156 -6.19 13.17 26.48
C SER A 156 -6.37 13.46 24.99
N ARG A 157 -6.61 12.42 24.19
CA ARG A 157 -6.95 12.57 22.76
C ARG A 157 -8.21 13.41 22.53
N ALA A 158 -9.15 13.36 23.47
CA ALA A 158 -10.38 14.15 23.40
C ALA A 158 -10.10 15.65 23.60
N GLU A 159 -9.26 16.01 24.57
CA GLU A 159 -8.82 17.39 24.78
C GLU A 159 -8.08 17.90 23.54
N ALA A 160 -7.19 17.07 22.97
CA ALA A 160 -6.45 17.44 21.76
C ALA A 160 -7.37 17.72 20.57
N ALA A 161 -8.41 16.90 20.38
CA ALA A 161 -9.40 17.10 19.32
C ALA A 161 -10.17 18.42 19.51
N VAL A 162 -10.60 18.74 20.74
CA VAL A 162 -11.27 20.00 21.06
C VAL A 162 -10.34 21.18 20.80
N MET A 163 -9.09 21.10 21.25
CA MET A 163 -8.11 22.18 21.02
C MET A 163 -7.88 22.43 19.52
N THR A 164 -7.79 21.38 18.70
CA THR A 164 -7.67 21.54 17.24
C THR A 164 -8.92 22.16 16.64
N HIS A 165 -10.11 21.71 17.03
CA HIS A 165 -11.39 22.22 16.51
C HIS A 165 -11.59 23.71 16.83
N PHE A 166 -11.30 24.13 18.05
CA PHE A 166 -11.47 25.51 18.50
C PHE A 166 -10.21 26.38 18.31
N LYS A 167 -9.17 25.87 17.66
CA LYS A 167 -7.89 26.57 17.42
C LYS A 167 -7.26 27.13 18.72
N LEU A 168 -7.34 26.38 19.82
CA LEU A 168 -6.88 26.79 21.16
C LEU A 168 -5.41 26.46 21.44
N ARG A 169 -4.63 26.06 20.43
CA ARG A 169 -3.20 25.79 20.61
C ARG A 169 -2.42 27.11 20.52
N GLY A 170 -1.75 27.46 21.61
CA GLY A 170 -0.81 28.57 21.65
C GLY A 170 0.63 28.14 21.39
N ASN A 171 1.49 29.11 21.09
CA ASN A 171 2.94 28.93 20.97
C ASN A 171 3.69 29.22 22.28
N THR A 172 2.99 29.69 23.31
CA THR A 172 3.55 29.90 24.65
C THR A 172 3.00 28.86 25.62
N PRO A 173 3.79 28.46 26.63
CA PRO A 173 3.34 27.49 27.61
C PRO A 173 2.03 27.88 28.32
N GLU A 174 1.89 29.16 28.68
CA GLU A 174 0.70 29.69 29.37
C GLU A 174 -0.58 29.58 28.52
N LEU A 175 -0.49 29.94 27.23
CA LEU A 175 -1.62 29.82 26.31
C LEU A 175 -2.00 28.36 26.06
N MET A 176 -1.01 27.48 25.95
CA MET A 176 -1.25 26.05 25.77
C MET A 176 -1.95 25.44 27.00
N GLU A 177 -1.50 25.78 28.21
CA GLU A 177 -2.12 25.32 29.46
C GLU A 177 -3.55 25.85 29.60
N THR A 178 -3.78 27.12 29.28
CA THR A 178 -5.11 27.73 29.26
C THR A 178 -6.02 27.04 28.23
N GLY A 179 -5.51 26.77 27.04
CA GLY A 179 -6.25 26.05 25.99
C GLY A 179 -6.64 24.63 26.42
N VAL A 180 -5.77 23.94 27.16
CA VAL A 180 -6.07 22.64 27.76
C VAL A 180 -7.18 22.77 28.81
N LEU A 181 -7.14 23.78 29.68
CA LEU A 181 -8.21 24.04 30.66
C LEU A 181 -9.56 24.31 29.98
N VAL A 182 -9.60 25.18 28.97
CA VAL A 182 -10.81 25.45 28.19
C VAL A 182 -11.34 24.16 27.53
N SER A 183 -10.45 23.32 26.99
CA SER A 183 -10.85 22.05 26.38
C SER A 183 -11.50 21.09 27.39
N LYS A 184 -11.01 21.04 28.63
CA LYS A 184 -11.60 20.27 29.74
C LYS A 184 -13.01 20.75 30.06
N ILE A 185 -13.21 22.06 30.14
CA ILE A 185 -14.52 22.67 30.41
C ILE A 185 -15.52 22.30 29.31
N ILE A 186 -15.14 22.44 28.03
CA ILE A 186 -15.99 22.11 26.88
C ILE A 186 -16.37 20.62 26.89
N LEU A 187 -15.40 19.73 27.11
CA LEU A 187 -15.66 18.29 27.19
C LEU A 187 -16.61 17.95 28.34
N GLN A 188 -16.44 18.60 29.49
CA GLN A 188 -17.27 18.32 30.65
C GLN A 188 -18.71 18.82 30.47
N LYS A 189 -18.90 20.01 29.88
CA LYS A 189 -20.22 20.52 29.47
C LYS A 189 -20.92 19.56 28.51
N SER A 190 -20.18 19.01 27.54
CA SER A 190 -20.72 18.02 26.57
C SER A 190 -21.14 16.71 27.26
N LYS A 191 -20.35 16.21 28.20
CA LYS A 191 -20.69 15.01 29.00
C LYS A 191 -21.97 15.23 29.83
N LEU A 192 -22.11 16.39 30.48
CA LEU A 192 -23.31 16.73 31.26
C LEU A 192 -24.57 16.78 30.38
N LYS A 193 -24.49 17.43 29.20
CA LYS A 193 -25.61 17.49 28.24
C LYS A 193 -26.04 16.11 27.75
N LYS A 194 -25.11 15.16 27.57
CA LYS A 194 -25.43 13.77 27.21
C LYS A 194 -26.11 13.01 28.36
N LYS A 195 -25.73 13.29 29.61
CA LYS A 195 -26.38 12.70 30.79
C LYS A 195 -27.82 13.18 30.96
N GLN A 196 -28.10 14.46 30.73
CA GLN A 196 -29.46 15.02 30.83
C GLN A 196 -30.43 14.51 29.74
N LYS A 197 -29.91 13.95 28.65
CA LYS A 197 -30.71 13.40 27.54
C LYS A 197 -31.00 11.90 27.68
N LYS A 198 -30.38 11.23 28.65
CA LYS A 198 -30.65 9.83 28.99
C LYS A 198 -31.62 9.79 30.16
#